data_AF-A0A538N3E6-F1
#
_entry.id   AF-A0A538N3E6-F1
#
_cell.length_a   1.000
_cell.length_b   1.000
_cell.length_c   1.000
_cell.angle_alpha   90.00
_cell.angle_beta   90.00
_cell.angle_gamma   90.00
#
_symmetry.space_group_name_H-M   'P 1'
#
loop_
_entity.id
_entity.type
_entity.pdbx_description
1 polymer ?
#
loop_
_entity_poly.entity_id
_entity_poly.type
_entity_poly.pdbx_seq_one_letter_code
_entity_poly.pdbx_strand_id
1 'polypeptide(L)'
;MTTLDAVRAAALFAGDLQPGQHPGPAQVRRTVTAVLHRRGAGWCTARVAEEFEADPHAAAQRLAWALRVIRDCYARITRIPVSRCRAPHGRPVGFRPYPHLGWAPRCRYPVSRYRRPGP
;
A
#
# COMPACT_ATOMS: atom_id res chain seq x y z
N MET A 1 -5.44 10.10 7.53
CA MET A 1 -3.97 9.93 7.57
C MET A 1 -3.62 9.55 8.98
N THR A 2 -2.93 8.43 9.21
CA THR A 2 -2.62 7.97 10.58
C THR A 2 -1.24 8.43 11.04
N THR A 3 -0.97 8.41 12.34
CA THR A 3 0.37 8.71 12.90
C THR A 3 1.44 7.79 12.32
N LEU A 4 1.10 6.53 12.04
CA LEU A 4 2.01 5.58 11.39
C LEU A 4 2.33 5.98 9.95
N ASP A 5 1.36 6.51 9.20
CA ASP A 5 1.60 7.00 7.84
C ASP A 5 2.51 8.24 7.84
N ALA A 6 2.37 9.10 8.85
CA ALA A 6 3.27 10.25 9.03
C ALA A 6 4.71 9.80 9.31
N VAL A 7 4.92 8.81 10.19
CA VAL A 7 6.25 8.23 10.46
C VAL A 7 6.85 7.59 9.22
N ARG A 8 6.05 6.85 8.44
CA ARG A 8 6.49 6.25 7.17
C ARG A 8 6.86 7.32 6.13
N ALA A 9 6.12 8.42 6.08
CA ALA A 9 6.41 9.53 5.19
C ALA A 9 7.70 10.25 5.58
N ALA A 10 7.93 10.49 6.87
CA ALA A 10 9.19 11.05 7.37
C ALA A 10 10.39 10.15 7.04
N ALA A 11 10.23 8.83 7.17
CA ALA A 11 11.27 7.87 6.80
C ALA A 11 11.54 7.84 5.29
N LEU A 12 10.50 7.97 4.46
CA LEU A 12 10.65 8.07 3.01
C LEU A 12 11.32 9.39 2.60
N PHE A 13 10.96 10.48 3.28
CA PHE A 13 11.57 11.80 3.09
C PHE A 13 13.08 11.79 3.38
N ALA A 14 13.47 11.16 4.49
CA ALA A 14 14.86 11.04 4.92
C ALA A 14 15.66 9.97 4.17
N GLY A 15 15.03 9.22 3.27
CA GLY A 15 15.68 8.23 2.41
C GLY A 15 16.15 8.81 1.07
N ASP A 16 16.98 8.05 0.36
CA ASP A 16 17.56 8.43 -0.95
C ASP A 16 16.58 8.41 -2.12
N LEU A 17 15.29 8.23 -1.83
CA LEU A 17 14.29 7.88 -2.82
C LEU A 17 13.67 9.14 -3.40
N GLN A 18 13.86 9.34 -4.69
CA GLN A 18 13.49 10.58 -5.38
C GLN A 18 12.15 10.45 -6.12
N PRO A 19 11.38 11.56 -6.25
CA PRO A 19 10.13 11.58 -6.98
C PRO A 19 10.22 11.06 -8.42
N GLY A 20 11.33 11.32 -9.12
CA GLY A 20 11.52 10.94 -10.52
C GLY A 20 11.73 9.44 -10.76
N GLN A 21 12.02 8.65 -9.72
CA GLN A 21 12.34 7.22 -9.87
C GLN A 21 11.11 6.30 -9.94
N HIS A 22 9.90 6.84 -9.84
CA HIS A 22 8.64 6.07 -9.91
C HIS A 22 8.68 4.76 -9.09
N PRO A 23 9.00 4.82 -7.79
CA PRO A 23 9.24 3.63 -6.98
C PRO A 23 8.00 2.76 -6.84
N GLY A 24 8.18 1.45 -7.06
CA GLY A 24 7.12 0.48 -6.81
C GLY A 24 6.77 0.36 -5.31
N PRO A 25 5.55 -0.10 -4.95
CA PRO A 25 5.11 -0.19 -3.55
C PRO A 25 6.01 -1.06 -2.66
N ALA A 26 6.58 -2.13 -3.22
CA ALA A 26 7.51 -3.01 -2.51
C ALA A 26 8.84 -2.29 -2.19
N GLN A 27 9.32 -1.43 -3.09
CA GLN A 27 10.57 -0.69 -2.91
C GLN A 27 10.40 0.43 -1.89
N VAL A 28 9.25 1.13 -1.93
CA VAL A 28 8.87 2.11 -0.90
C VAL A 28 8.85 1.44 0.48
N ARG A 29 8.18 0.29 0.61
CA ARG A 29 8.11 -0.46 1.88
C ARG A 29 9.50 -0.87 2.38
N ARG A 30 10.34 -1.43 1.52
CA ARG A 30 11.71 -1.85 1.88
C ARG A 30 12.55 -0.65 2.38
N THR A 31 12.49 0.46 1.66
CA THR A 31 13.24 1.67 2.00
C THR A 31 12.80 2.23 3.34
N VAL A 32 11.49 2.41 3.53
CA VAL A 32 10.91 2.90 4.79
C VAL A 32 11.32 2.01 5.96
N THR A 33 11.18 0.68 5.82
CA THR A 33 11.58 -0.26 6.87
C THR A 33 13.08 -0.18 7.16
N ALA A 34 13.92 -0.09 6.13
CA ALA A 34 15.38 0.01 6.29
C ALA A 34 15.80 1.30 7.01
N VAL A 35 15.22 2.44 6.64
CA VAL A 35 15.51 3.74 7.28
C VAL A 35 15.06 3.74 8.74
N LEU A 36 13.82 3.29 9.00
CA LEU A 36 13.30 3.20 10.37
C LEU A 36 14.12 2.25 11.25
N HIS A 37 14.56 1.11 10.71
CA HIS A 37 15.38 0.16 11.46
C HIS A 37 16.80 0.70 11.74
N ARG A 38 17.39 1.45 10.81
CA ARG A 38 18.77 1.95 10.96
C ARG A 38 18.85 3.21 11.83
N ARG A 39 17.87 4.10 11.74
CA ARG A 39 17.96 5.44 12.36
C ARG A 39 16.83 5.77 13.32
N GLY A 40 15.73 5.02 13.28
CA GLY A 40 14.56 5.26 14.13
C GLY A 40 13.68 6.43 13.65
N ALA A 41 12.47 6.50 14.21
CA ALA A 41 11.47 7.49 13.82
C ALA A 41 11.84 8.93 14.23
N GLY A 42 12.41 9.11 15.42
CA GLY A 42 12.79 10.44 15.94
C GLY A 42 13.86 11.14 15.10
N TRP A 43 14.83 10.38 14.60
CA TRP A 43 15.84 10.91 13.67
C TRP A 43 15.21 11.35 12.34
N CYS A 44 14.25 10.58 11.83
CA CYS A 44 13.54 10.94 10.60
C CYS A 44 12.76 12.24 10.75
N THR A 45 12.09 12.44 11.89
CA THR A 45 11.38 13.69 12.17
C THR A 45 12.32 14.88 12.33
N ALA A 46 13.48 14.69 12.98
CA ALA A 46 14.49 15.74 13.11
C ALA A 46 15.04 16.16 11.74
N ARG A 47 15.33 15.20 10.85
CA ARG A 47 15.75 15.51 9.47
C ARG A 47 14.74 16.30 8.66
N VAL A 48 13.45 16.02 8.83
CA VAL A 48 12.40 16.81 8.19
C VAL A 48 12.46 18.24 8.71
N ALA A 49 12.56 18.45 10.03
CA ALA A 49 12.64 19.79 10.60
C ALA A 49 13.87 20.56 10.10
N GLU A 50 15.05 19.93 10.07
CA GLU A 50 16.27 20.55 9.55
C GLU A 50 16.14 21.02 8.09
N GLU A 51 15.54 20.19 7.22
CA GLU A 51 15.32 20.59 5.82
C GLU A 51 14.29 21.72 5.71
N PHE A 52 13.26 21.71 6.55
CA PHE A 52 12.27 22.79 6.61
C PHE A 52 12.87 24.12 7.10
N GLU A 53 13.89 24.07 7.95
CA GLU A 53 14.65 25.25 8.38
C GLU A 53 15.55 25.79 7.25
N ALA A 54 16.08 24.93 6.39
CA ALA A 54 16.95 25.30 5.28
C ALA A 54 16.16 25.83 4.06
N ASP A 55 15.19 25.07 3.56
CA ASP A 55 14.29 25.47 2.48
C ASP A 55 12.88 24.91 2.72
N PRO A 56 11.97 25.71 3.32
CA PRO A 56 10.63 25.26 3.63
C PRO A 56 9.81 24.90 2.38
N HIS A 57 10.10 25.52 1.22
CA HIS A 57 9.34 25.28 0.01
C HIS A 57 9.73 23.95 -0.64
N ALA A 58 11.04 23.68 -0.79
CA ALA A 58 11.50 22.37 -1.27
C ALA A 58 11.12 21.25 -0.31
N ALA A 59 11.24 21.48 1.00
CA ALA A 59 10.86 20.50 2.02
C ALA A 59 9.35 20.18 1.96
N ALA A 60 8.50 21.20 1.82
CA ALA A 60 7.05 21.00 1.68
C ALA A 60 6.69 20.19 0.42
N GLN A 61 7.33 20.46 -0.72
CA GLN A 61 7.09 19.69 -1.95
C GLN A 61 7.50 18.22 -1.79
N ARG A 62 8.66 17.97 -1.20
CA ARG A 62 9.17 16.60 -0.99
C ARG A 62 8.35 15.84 0.05
N LEU A 63 7.91 16.49 1.12
CA LEU A 63 7.03 15.89 2.12
C LEU A 63 5.63 15.61 1.54
N ALA A 64 5.07 16.52 0.74
CA ALA A 64 3.79 16.32 0.07
C ALA A 64 3.85 15.13 -0.90
N TRP A 65 4.94 14.98 -1.65
CA TRP A 65 5.21 13.81 -2.47
C TRP A 65 5.27 12.53 -1.62
N ALA A 66 6.04 12.53 -0.53
CA ALA A 66 6.19 11.36 0.34
C ALA A 66 4.83 10.93 0.92
N LEU A 67 4.01 11.89 1.37
CA LEU A 67 2.66 11.63 1.86
C LEU A 67 1.77 11.01 0.78
N ARG A 68 1.84 11.49 -0.47
CA ARG A 68 1.11 10.91 -1.60
C ARG A 68 1.55 9.47 -1.85
N VAL A 69 2.85 9.22 -1.93
CA VAL A 69 3.40 7.88 -2.18
C VAL A 69 3.03 6.90 -1.06
N ILE A 70 3.13 7.32 0.21
CA ILE A 70 2.72 6.48 1.34
C ILE A 70 1.23 6.21 1.29
N ARG A 71 0.40 7.23 0.99
CA ARG A 71 -1.02 7.00 0.75
C ARG A 71 -1.22 6.00 -0.38
N ASP A 72 -0.58 6.13 -1.53
CA ASP A 72 -0.84 5.20 -2.64
C ASP A 72 -0.34 3.78 -2.36
N CYS A 73 0.83 3.63 -1.72
CA CYS A 73 1.44 2.32 -1.42
C CYS A 73 0.82 1.60 -0.21
N TYR A 74 0.17 2.33 0.69
CA TYR A 74 -0.44 1.80 1.92
C TYR A 74 -1.96 1.93 1.94
N ALA A 75 -2.58 2.78 1.12
CA ALA A 75 -4.03 2.85 0.90
C ALA A 75 -4.53 1.72 -0.01
N ARG A 76 -4.11 0.49 0.26
CA ARG A 76 -4.88 -0.72 -0.02
C ARG A 76 -4.17 -1.97 0.52
N ILE A 77 -4.01 -2.02 1.83
CA ILE A 77 -4.46 -3.23 2.53
C ILE A 77 -5.93 -3.00 2.88
N THR A 78 -6.78 -2.75 1.87
CA THR A 78 -8.07 -3.41 1.97
C THR A 78 -7.67 -4.87 1.98
N ARG A 79 -7.85 -5.53 3.13
CA ARG A 79 -8.15 -6.94 3.09
C ARG A 79 -9.09 -7.06 1.91
N ILE A 80 -8.70 -7.77 0.85
CA ILE A 80 -9.73 -8.46 0.07
C ILE A 80 -10.52 -9.12 1.20
N PRO A 81 -11.79 -8.74 1.47
CA PRO A 81 -12.53 -9.50 2.44
C PRO A 81 -12.41 -10.90 1.87
N VAL A 82 -11.64 -11.78 2.54
CA VAL A 82 -11.68 -13.21 2.27
C VAL A 82 -13.16 -13.44 2.17
N SER A 83 -13.61 -13.78 0.96
CA SER A 83 -15.02 -13.88 0.68
C SER A 83 -15.51 -14.74 1.81
N ARG A 84 -16.31 -14.16 2.73
CA ARG A 84 -16.98 -14.93 3.77
C ARG A 84 -18.10 -15.63 3.01
N CYS A 85 -17.73 -16.50 2.06
CA CYS A 85 -18.45 -17.70 1.76
C CYS A 85 -18.38 -18.53 3.06
N ARG A 86 -19.09 -18.05 4.08
CA ARG A 86 -19.52 -18.87 5.19
C ARG A 86 -20.52 -19.79 4.50
N ALA A 87 -20.07 -20.98 4.11
CA ALA A 87 -20.96 -21.98 3.57
C ALA A 87 -22.12 -22.11 4.56
N PRO A 88 -23.36 -21.77 4.19
CA PRO A 88 -24.49 -22.10 5.04
C PRO A 88 -24.64 -23.61 4.87
N HIS A 89 -24.23 -24.35 5.91
CA HIS A 89 -24.53 -25.76 6.15
C HIS A 89 -24.93 -26.57 4.90
N GLY A 90 -23.94 -27.11 4.18
CA GLY A 90 -24.20 -28.01 3.06
C GLY A 90 -23.02 -28.94 2.86
N ARG A 91 -23.26 -30.24 3.05
CA ARG A 91 -22.32 -31.37 2.94
C ARG A 91 -21.33 -31.21 1.76
N PRO A 92 -20.09 -31.73 1.87
CA PRO A 92 -19.20 -31.80 0.73
C PRO A 92 -19.84 -32.69 -0.34
N VAL A 93 -20.43 -32.08 -1.37
CA VAL A 93 -20.83 -32.82 -2.58
C VAL A 93 -19.54 -33.26 -3.28
N GLY A 94 -19.42 -34.56 -3.46
CA GLY A 94 -18.22 -35.21 -3.97
C GLY A 94 -17.67 -34.52 -5.22
N PHE A 95 -16.37 -34.27 -5.19
CA PHE A 95 -15.57 -33.91 -6.35
C PHE A 95 -15.82 -34.96 -7.46
N ARG A 96 -16.45 -34.57 -8.57
CA ARG A 96 -16.37 -35.33 -9.83
C ARG A 96 -15.50 -34.54 -10.80
N PRO A 97 -14.36 -35.09 -11.25
CA PRO A 97 -13.53 -34.43 -12.26
C PRO A 97 -14.22 -34.58 -13.63
N TYR A 98 -14.44 -33.46 -14.33
CA TYR A 98 -14.73 -33.46 -15.76
C TYR A 98 -13.47 -33.05 -16.52
N PRO A 99 -13.02 -33.79 -17.56
CA PRO A 99 -11.65 -33.67 -18.07
C PRO A 99 -11.42 -32.57 -19.13
N HIS A 100 -12.42 -31.78 -19.52
CA HIS A 100 -12.34 -30.96 -20.75
C HIS A 100 -12.71 -29.48 -20.60
N LEU A 101 -12.97 -28.99 -19.38
CA LEU A 101 -13.12 -27.56 -19.13
C LEU A 101 -12.04 -27.11 -18.15
N GLY A 102 -11.12 -26.27 -18.64
CA GLY A 102 -10.04 -25.66 -17.88
C GLY A 102 -10.52 -25.13 -16.52
N TRP A 103 -9.65 -25.28 -15.53
CA TRP A 103 -9.93 -25.03 -14.13
C TRP A 103 -10.60 -23.65 -13.92
N ALA A 104 -11.81 -23.65 -13.37
CA ALA A 104 -12.39 -22.45 -12.80
C ALA A 104 -13.41 -22.86 -11.73
N PRO A 105 -13.15 -22.58 -10.44
CA PRO A 105 -14.22 -22.62 -9.45
C PRO A 105 -15.27 -21.60 -9.87
N ARG A 106 -16.46 -22.07 -10.26
CA ARG A 106 -17.62 -21.22 -10.53
C ARG A 106 -18.10 -20.62 -9.21
N CYS A 107 -17.45 -19.54 -8.77
CA CYS A 107 -18.03 -18.68 -7.74
C CYS A 107 -19.32 -18.09 -8.30
N ARG A 108 -20.45 -18.36 -7.61
CA ARG A 108 -21.80 -17.90 -7.99
C ARG A 108 -21.98 -16.37 -7.96
N TYR A 109 -21.00 -15.64 -7.44
CA TYR A 109 -20.96 -14.18 -7.44
C TYR A 109 -19.83 -13.69 -8.37
N PRO A 110 -20.11 -13.39 -9.65
CA PRO A 110 -19.16 -12.67 -10.48
C PRO A 110 -18.97 -11.26 -9.89
N VAL A 111 -17.71 -10.86 -9.71
CA VAL A 111 -17.30 -9.55 -9.18
C VAL A 111 -17.65 -8.41 -10.14
N SER A 112 -18.92 -8.00 -10.16
CA SER A 112 -19.44 -6.89 -10.97
C SER A 112 -19.42 -5.55 -10.20
N ARG A 113 -18.27 -5.15 -9.63
CA ARG A 113 -18.21 -3.88 -8.88
C ARG A 113 -17.02 -2.95 -9.12
N TYR A 114 -16.37 -3.04 -10.28
CA TYR A 114 -15.49 -1.97 -10.76
C TYR A 114 -15.81 -1.61 -12.22
N ARG A 115 -17.01 -1.10 -12.48
CA ARG A 115 -17.21 -0.16 -13.60
C ARG A 115 -16.87 1.22 -13.06
N ARG A 116 -15.76 1.80 -13.52
CA ARG A 116 -15.47 3.24 -13.32
C ARG A 116 -16.64 4.04 -13.93
N PRO A 117 -17.10 5.15 -13.33
CA PRO A 117 -17.73 6.19 -14.13
C PRO A 117 -16.63 6.79 -15.00
N GLY A 118 -16.76 6.69 -16.32
CA GLY A 118 -16.02 7.55 -17.25
C GLY A 118 -16.56 8.99 -17.18
N PRO A 119 -15.82 9.96 -17.75
CA PRO A 119 -16.21 11.37 -17.74
C PRO A 119 -17.57 11.62 -18.43
#